data_AF-A0A923WY44-F1
#
_entry.id   AF-A0A923WY44-F1
#
_cell.length_a   1.000
_cell.length_b   1.000
_cell.length_c   1.000
_cell.angle_alpha   90.00
_cell.angle_beta   90.00
_cell.angle_gamma   90.00
#
_symmetry.space_group_name_H-M   'P 1'
#
loop_
_entity.id
_entity.type
_entity.pdbx_description
1 polymer ?
#
loop_
_entity_poly.entity_id
_entity_poly.type
_entity_poly.pdbx_seq_one_letter_code
_entity_poly.pdbx_strand_id
1 'polypeptide(L)' 'MGQPKKQSSPRKTGLRRSHLRLVLARRVNGTSPVKATATRKETGKKVSKDALAAQAASAAAPKTTVKKTVK' A
#
# COMPACT_ATOMS: atom_id res chain seq x y z
N MET A 1 17.18 29.59 2.63
CA MET A 1 16.12 28.54 2.69
C MET A 1 14.90 29.12 3.36
N GLY A 2 13.72 29.00 2.75
CA GLY A 2 12.48 29.51 3.34
C GLY A 2 12.06 28.69 4.56
N GLN A 3 11.81 29.36 5.69
CA GLN A 3 11.34 28.72 6.91
C GLN A 3 9.87 28.28 6.73
N PRO A 4 9.48 27.05 7.14
CA PRO A 4 8.09 26.61 7.06
C PRO A 4 7.20 27.45 7.97
N LYS A 5 6.06 27.92 7.44
CA LYS A 5 5.08 28.71 8.20
C LYS A 5 4.42 27.92 9.34
N LYS A 6 4.30 26.60 9.18
CA LYS A 6 3.65 25.67 10.11
C LYS A 6 4.46 24.40 10.23
N GLN A 7 4.39 23.77 11.40
CA GLN A 7 5.01 22.47 11.62
C GLN A 7 4.29 21.38 10.83
N SER A 8 5.05 20.47 10.23
CA SER A 8 4.48 19.32 9.54
C SER A 8 3.89 18.35 10.56
N SER A 9 2.69 17.83 10.30
CA SER A 9 2.06 16.85 11.18
C SER A 9 2.86 15.54 11.29
N PRO A 10 2.80 14.82 12.42
CA PRO A 10 3.50 13.54 12.60
C PRO A 10 3.17 12.51 11.52
N ARG A 11 1.93 12.49 11.04
CA ARG A 11 1.51 11.62 9.93
C ARG A 11 2.23 11.97 8.63
N LYS A 12 2.31 13.25 8.27
CA LYS A 12 2.95 13.71 7.02
C LYS A 12 4.47 13.47 7.06
N THR A 13 5.12 13.70 8.20
CA THR A 13 6.56 13.38 8.36
C THR A 13 6.81 11.88 8.27
N GLY A 14 5.96 11.06 8.89
CA GLY A 14 6.04 9.59 8.82
C GLY A 14 5.93 9.05 7.39
N LEU A 15 4.94 9.53 6.62
CA LEU A 15 4.76 9.17 5.20
C LEU A 15 5.93 9.62 4.34
N ARG A 16 6.44 10.83 4.55
CA ARG A 16 7.63 11.31 3.81
C ARG A 16 8.86 10.48 4.11
N ARG A 17 9.00 9.93 5.33
CA ARG A 17 10.16 9.13 5.75
C ARG A 17 10.01 7.63 5.49
N SER A 18 8.90 7.16 4.91
CA SER A 18 8.66 5.73 4.70
C SER A 18 9.68 5.10 3.73
N HIS A 19 10.01 5.79 2.63
CA HIS A 19 10.98 5.32 1.65
C HIS A 19 12.40 5.15 2.24
N LEU A 20 12.81 6.04 3.16
CA LEU A 20 14.11 5.93 3.84
C LEU A 20 14.20 4.65 4.67
N ARG A 21 13.13 4.29 5.39
CA ARG A 21 13.08 3.06 6.18
C ARG A 21 13.20 1.81 5.29
N LEU A 22 12.56 1.82 4.13
CA LEU A 22 12.63 0.70 3.17
C LEU A 22 14.01 0.58 2.53
N VAL A 23 14.60 1.68 2.07
CA VAL A 23 15.93 1.69 1.47
C VAL A 23 16.99 1.25 2.48
N LEU A 24 16.90 1.74 3.72
CA LEU A 24 17.80 1.35 4.80
C LEU A 24 17.68 -0.14 5.12
N ALA A 25 16.45 -0.66 5.24
CA ALA A 25 16.23 -2.09 5.48
C ALA A 25 16.81 -2.97 4.36
N ARG A 26 16.65 -2.57 3.08
CA ARG A 26 17.25 -3.31 1.95
C ARG A 26 18.77 -3.31 2.00
N ARG A 27 19.39 -2.17 2.30
CA ARG A 27 20.85 -2.04 2.42
C ARG A 27 21.39 -2.90 3.57
N VAL A 28 20.83 -2.76 4.77
CA VAL A 28 21.23 -3.54 5.95
C VAL A 28 21.06 -5.04 5.71
N ASN A 29 19.96 -5.47 5.06
CA ASN A 29 19.73 -6.88 4.78
C ASN A 29 20.72 -7.50 3.77
N GLY A 30 21.41 -6.68 2.97
CA GLY A 30 22.44 -7.12 2.03
C GLY A 30 23.85 -7.17 2.63
N THR A 31 24.14 -6.35 3.64
CA THR A 31 25.49 -6.23 4.21
C THR A 31 25.64 -6.81 5.62
N SER A 32 24.54 -6.90 6.38
CA SER A 32 24.57 -7.33 7.78
C SER A 32 24.05 -8.77 7.95
N PRO A 33 24.64 -9.55 8.88
CA PRO A 33 24.07 -10.84 9.30
C PRO A 33 22.73 -10.66 10.03
N VAL A 34 22.48 -9.50 10.63
CA VAL A 34 21.23 -9.19 11.34
C VAL A 34 20.20 -8.61 10.36
N LYS A 35 19.03 -9.25 10.29
CA LYS A 35 17.94 -8.82 9.39
C LYS A 35 17.10 -7.70 9.98
N ALA A 36 17.02 -6.59 9.26
CA ALA A 36 16.15 -5.47 9.56
C ALA A 36 14.77 -5.64 8.89
N THR A 37 13.70 -5.54 9.69
CA THR A 37 12.31 -5.58 9.21
C THR A 37 11.78 -4.16 9.02
N ALA A 38 11.17 -3.90 7.87
CA ALA A 38 10.42 -2.66 7.64
C ALA A 38 9.01 -2.79 8.24
N THR A 39 8.43 -1.66 8.66
CA THR A 39 7.12 -1.61 9.33
C THR A 39 5.94 -2.04 8.43
N ARG A 40 6.11 -2.06 7.11
CA ARG A 40 5.13 -2.57 6.15
C ARG A 40 5.85 -3.41 5.11
N LYS A 41 5.53 -4.71 5.04
CA LYS A 41 5.95 -5.56 3.92
C LYS A 41 5.17 -5.12 2.68
N GLU A 42 5.81 -4.36 1.80
CA GLU A 42 5.20 -3.96 0.50
C GLU A 42 5.10 -5.14 -0.47
N THR A 43 5.87 -6.20 -0.23
CA THR A 43 5.64 -7.50 -0.87
C THR A 43 4.50 -8.19 -0.14
N GLY A 44 3.27 -7.93 -0.59
CA GLY A 44 2.13 -8.79 -0.27
C GLY A 44 2.47 -10.26 -0.58
N LYS A 45 1.81 -11.20 0.10
CA LYS A 45 1.88 -12.62 -0.26
C LYS A 45 1.68 -12.71 -1.78
N LYS A 46 2.61 -13.34 -2.50
CA LYS A 46 2.40 -13.63 -3.93
C LYS A 46 1.16 -14.52 -3.99
N VAL A 47 0.01 -13.93 -4.28
CA VAL A 47 -1.18 -14.70 -4.60
C VAL A 47 -0.84 -15.36 -5.93
N SER A 48 -0.88 -16.70 -5.96
CA SER A 48 -0.59 -17.51 -7.13
C SER A 48 -1.30 -16.92 -8.35
N LYS A 49 -0.68 -17.01 -9.53
CA LYS A 49 -1.19 -16.43 -10.79
C LYS A 49 -2.67 -16.79 -11.04
N ASP A 50 -3.09 -17.95 -10.55
CA ASP A 50 -4.44 -18.50 -10.62
C ASP A 50 -5.49 -17.64 -9.91
N ALA A 51 -5.14 -16.92 -8.83
CA ALA A 51 -6.07 -16.08 -8.09
C ALA A 51 -6.32 -14.70 -8.74
N LEU A 52 -5.45 -14.26 -9.65
CA LEU A 52 -5.60 -13.01 -10.41
C LEU A 52 -6.52 -13.19 -11.62
N ALA A 53 -6.60 -14.40 -12.19
CA ALA A 53 -7.50 -14.72 -13.31
C ALA A 53 -8.99 -14.73 -12.89
N ALA A 54 -9.29 -15.14 -11.65
CA ALA A 54 -10.67 -15.17 -11.14
C ALA A 54 -11.24 -13.76 -10.85
N GLN A 55 -10.39 -12.78 -10.53
CA GLN A 55 -10.83 -11.42 -10.15
C GLN A 55 -11.10 -10.49 -11.35
N ALA A 56 -10.71 -10.88 -12.57
CA ALA A 56 -11.02 -10.15 -13.80
C ALA A 56 -12.43 -10.44 -14.35
N ALA A 57 -13.05 -11.57 -13.96
CA ALA A 57 -14.38 -11.97 -14.44
C ALA A 57 -15.55 -11.38 -13.64
N SER A 58 -15.32 -10.88 -12.41
CA SER A 58 -16.38 -10.33 -11.56
C SER A 58 -16.57 -8.81 -11.68
N ALA A 59 -15.85 -8.14 -12.59
CA ALA A 59 -15.91 -6.68 -12.79
C ALA A 59 -16.85 -6.24 -13.93
N ALA A 60 -17.60 -7.16 -14.53
CA ALA A 60 -18.57 -6.86 -15.59
C ALA A 60 -19.97 -7.33 -15.20
N ALA A 61 -20.64 -6.59 -14.32
CA ALA A 61 -22.08 -6.68 -14.14
C ALA A 61 -22.68 -5.26 -14.08
N PRO A 62 -23.54 -4.86 -15.04
CA PRO A 62 -24.16 -3.55 -15.04
C PRO A 62 -25.14 -3.44 -13.86
N LYS A 63 -25.08 -2.31 -13.16
CA LYS A 63 -26.03 -1.95 -12.09
C LYS A 63 -27.45 -1.90 -12.68
N THR A 64 -28.24 -2.96 -12.52
CA THR A 64 -29.68 -2.91 -12.83
C THR A 64 -30.43 -2.32 -11.65
N THR A 65 -30.61 -1.00 -11.71
CA THR A 65 -31.68 -0.29 -11.02
C THR A 65 -33.01 -0.81 -11.57
N VAL A 66 -33.77 -1.58 -10.80
CA VAL A 66 -35.19 -1.82 -11.08
C VAL A 66 -36.03 -1.22 -9.97
N LYS A 67 -36.97 -0.41 -10.43
CA LYS A 67 -37.80 0.53 -9.69
C LYS A 67 -38.75 -0.19 -8.72
N LYS A 68 -38.99 0.51 -7.61
CA LYS A 68 -40.12 0.39 -6.68
C LYS A 68 -41.44 0.10 -7.41
N THR A 69 -42.07 -1.01 -7.06
CA THR A 69 -43.47 -1.29 -7.42
C THR A 69 -44.30 -1.36 -6.16
N VAL A 70 -45.31 -0.50 -6.11
CA VAL A 70 -46.36 -0.38 -5.10
C VAL A 70 -47.34 -1.54 -5.27
N LYS A 71 -47.80 -2.13 -4.16
CA LYS A 71 -49.10 -2.79 -4.06
C LYS A 71 -49.79 -2.29 -2.80
#